data_AF-A0A7V9PWF7-F1
#
_entry.id   AF-A0A7V9PWF7-F1
#
_cell.length_a   1.000
_cell.length_b   1.000
_cell.length_c   1.000
_cell.angle_alpha   90.00
_cell.angle_beta   90.00
_cell.angle_gamma   90.00
#
_symmetry.space_group_name_H-M   'P 1'
#
loop_
_entity.id
_entity.type
_entity.pdbx_description
1 polymer ?
#
loop_
_entity_poly.entity_id
_entity_poly.type
_entity_poly.pdbx_seq_one_letter_code
_entity_poly.pdbx_strand_id
1 'polypeptide(L)'
;SYHWLDPFGNPIVWDGARAPLPRRVEPGEEIELEAQVRAPRPPGGYRLAFDLVEEHRFWFQEVGSTPLDLPVEVRPRIAERRLRVVVHGESDAQTDAALAGQEEQTVAEDEVAVAHLAAGAMPSSDWSRLLLDAHEEGYAAVGGAVEIEGGARGERRRFAPWAPGGGRNPRFDHPLLFPSLLEGLEVETHENLPAFSGSDALFEGRAVVRLRQRSGRPRG
;
A
#
# COMPACT_ATOMS: atom_id res chain seq x y z
N SER A 1 1.20 10.32 -23.53
CA SER A 1 1.45 9.57 -22.28
C SER A 1 2.41 10.38 -21.42
N TYR A 2 2.87 9.86 -20.30
CA TYR A 2 3.89 10.48 -19.48
C TYR A 2 4.99 9.49 -19.08
N HIS A 3 6.13 10.02 -18.68
CA HIS A 3 7.26 9.29 -18.13
C HIS A 3 7.68 9.94 -16.82
N TRP A 4 7.97 9.13 -15.81
CA TRP A 4 8.64 9.59 -14.59
C TRP A 4 10.12 9.29 -14.71
N LEU A 5 10.93 10.34 -14.55
CA LEU A 5 12.38 10.25 -14.56
C LEU A 5 12.92 10.60 -13.17
N ASP A 6 14.06 10.00 -12.83
CA ASP A 6 14.87 10.43 -11.70
C ASP A 6 15.48 11.83 -11.95
N PRO A 7 16.10 12.47 -10.95
CA PRO A 7 16.74 13.78 -11.12
C PRO A 7 17.85 13.82 -12.18
N PHE A 8 18.43 12.67 -12.54
CA PHE A 8 19.47 12.55 -13.56
C PHE A 8 18.92 12.26 -14.96
N GLY A 9 17.59 12.13 -15.10
CA GLY A 9 16.90 11.85 -16.36
C GLY A 9 16.76 10.36 -16.69
N ASN A 10 17.08 9.45 -15.78
CA ASN A 10 16.85 8.02 -16.01
C ASN A 10 15.36 7.67 -15.80
N PRO A 11 14.76 6.84 -16.65
CA PRO A 11 13.35 6.48 -16.51
C PRO A 11 13.12 5.56 -15.29
N ILE A 12 12.20 5.98 -14.43
CA ILE A 12 11.63 5.19 -13.33
C ILE A 12 10.32 4.55 -13.81
N VAL A 13 9.49 5.33 -14.48
CA VAL A 13 8.32 4.85 -15.21
C VAL A 13 8.48 5.31 -16.64
N TRP A 14 8.71 4.37 -17.53
CA TRP A 14 8.55 4.60 -18.96
C TRP A 14 7.18 4.10 -19.36
N ASP A 15 6.46 4.86 -20.20
CA ASP A 15 5.13 4.47 -20.66
C ASP A 15 4.07 4.47 -19.54
N GLY A 16 3.75 5.67 -19.04
CA GLY A 16 2.65 5.90 -18.12
C GLY A 16 1.27 5.79 -18.78
N ALA A 17 0.22 6.09 -18.02
CA ALA A 17 -1.14 6.01 -18.52
C ALA A 17 -1.35 6.88 -19.78
N ARG A 18 -2.14 6.36 -20.71
CA ARG A 18 -2.51 7.06 -21.95
C ARG A 18 -3.60 8.09 -21.67
N ALA A 19 -3.46 9.26 -22.26
CA ALA A 19 -4.54 10.23 -22.44
C ALA A 19 -4.89 10.24 -23.93
N PRO A 20 -5.96 9.55 -24.36
CA PRO A 20 -6.31 9.46 -25.78
C PRO A 20 -6.72 10.83 -26.32
N LEU A 21 -6.32 11.13 -27.55
CA LEU A 21 -6.80 12.31 -28.25
C LEU A 21 -8.30 12.11 -28.56
N PRO A 22 -9.19 13.06 -28.20
CA PRO A 22 -10.63 12.91 -28.42
C PRO A 22 -11.01 12.97 -29.91
N ARG A 23 -10.10 13.49 -30.73
CA ARG A 23 -10.21 13.62 -32.18
C ARG A 23 -8.82 13.78 -32.79
N ARG A 24 -8.75 13.70 -34.11
CA ARG A 24 -7.57 14.16 -34.87
C ARG A 24 -7.34 15.65 -34.59
N VAL A 25 -6.06 16.01 -34.43
CA VAL A 25 -5.58 17.39 -34.30
C VAL A 25 -4.86 17.71 -35.61
N GLU A 26 -5.35 18.70 -36.35
CA GLU A 26 -4.76 19.10 -37.63
C GLU A 26 -3.52 19.99 -37.42
N PRO A 27 -2.64 20.15 -38.43
CA PRO A 27 -1.47 21.02 -38.31
C PRO A 27 -1.85 22.46 -37.93
N GLY A 28 -1.21 22.98 -36.88
CA GLY A 28 -1.46 24.33 -36.35
C GLY A 28 -2.66 24.42 -35.40
N GLU A 29 -3.33 23.30 -35.14
CA GLU A 29 -4.42 23.22 -34.17
C GLU A 29 -3.90 22.84 -32.78
N GLU A 30 -4.59 23.33 -31.76
CA GLU A 30 -4.33 23.02 -30.35
C GLU A 30 -5.59 22.45 -29.71
N ILE A 31 -5.40 21.57 -28.72
CA ILE A 31 -6.47 21.03 -27.87
C ILE A 31 -6.02 20.99 -26.42
N GLU A 32 -6.97 21.06 -25.50
CA GLU A 32 -6.75 20.79 -24.09
C GLU A 32 -7.10 19.33 -23.76
N LEU A 33 -6.28 18.70 -22.92
CA LEU A 33 -6.42 17.30 -22.50
C LEU A 33 -6.25 17.19 -21.00
N GLU A 34 -7.16 16.45 -20.36
CA GLU A 34 -6.97 15.98 -18.99
C GLU A 34 -6.23 14.65 -19.02
N ALA A 35 -5.05 14.59 -18.37
CA ALA A 35 -4.26 13.38 -18.25
C ALA A 35 -4.26 12.89 -16.80
N GLN A 36 -4.61 11.63 -16.59
CA GLN A 36 -4.48 10.97 -15.29
C GLN A 36 -3.02 10.58 -15.06
N VAL A 37 -2.42 11.10 -13.99
CA VAL A 37 -1.02 10.82 -13.63
C VAL A 37 -0.98 10.12 -12.27
N ARG A 38 -0.33 8.95 -12.22
CA ARG A 38 0.00 8.27 -10.97
C ARG A 38 1.42 8.65 -10.55
N ALA A 39 1.57 9.25 -9.39
CA ALA A 39 2.87 9.59 -8.82
C ALA A 39 3.71 8.32 -8.54
N PRO A 40 5.04 8.38 -8.70
CA PRO A 40 5.94 7.30 -8.33
C PRO A 40 6.01 7.15 -6.81
N ARG A 41 6.64 6.07 -6.37
CA ARG A 41 7.00 5.83 -4.97
C ARG A 41 8.49 5.53 -4.92
N PRO A 42 9.22 5.99 -3.89
CA PRO A 42 8.75 6.75 -2.71
C PRO A 42 8.56 8.26 -2.99
N PRO A 43 8.11 9.07 -2.01
CA PRO A 43 8.16 10.54 -2.05
C PRO A 43 9.56 11.08 -2.36
N GLY A 44 9.61 12.27 -2.95
CA GLY A 44 10.85 12.97 -3.31
C GLY A 44 10.75 13.74 -4.63
N GLY A 45 11.89 14.26 -5.07
CA GLY A 45 12.01 15.03 -6.31
C GLY A 45 12.14 14.14 -7.55
N TYR A 46 11.32 14.43 -8.57
CA TYR A 46 11.27 13.71 -9.85
C TYR A 46 11.11 14.69 -11.01
N ARG A 47 11.26 14.16 -12.23
CA ARG A 47 10.85 14.84 -13.46
C ARG A 47 9.69 14.12 -14.12
N LEU A 48 8.64 14.85 -14.45
CA LEU A 48 7.48 14.36 -15.19
C LEU A 48 7.56 14.86 -16.63
N ALA A 49 7.76 13.94 -17.57
CA ALA A 49 7.83 14.25 -18.99
C ALA A 49 6.57 13.78 -19.71
N PHE A 50 5.84 14.66 -20.39
CA PHE A 50 4.75 14.29 -21.29
C PHE A 50 5.24 14.22 -22.72
N ASP A 51 4.91 13.10 -23.39
CA ASP A 51 5.24 12.90 -24.79
C ASP A 51 4.06 12.29 -25.56
N LEU A 52 3.99 12.64 -26.84
CA LEU A 52 3.09 12.05 -27.80
C LEU A 52 3.68 10.73 -28.30
N VAL A 53 2.80 9.77 -28.56
CA VAL A 53 3.18 8.45 -29.06
C VAL A 53 2.32 8.12 -30.26
N GLU A 54 2.97 7.72 -31.34
CA GLU A 54 2.33 6.97 -32.40
C GLU A 54 2.47 5.49 -32.03
N GLU A 55 1.36 4.87 -31.63
CA GLU A 55 1.36 3.51 -31.09
C GLU A 55 2.10 2.53 -32.01
N HIS A 56 2.93 1.69 -31.39
CA HIS A 56 3.79 0.70 -32.07
C HIS A 56 4.81 1.26 -33.06
N ARG A 57 5.03 2.59 -33.12
CA ARG A 57 5.96 3.21 -34.06
C ARG A 57 7.07 3.96 -33.37
N PHE A 58 6.75 5.08 -32.73
CA PHE A 58 7.74 5.92 -32.08
C PHE A 58 7.10 6.89 -31.09
N TRP A 59 7.93 7.35 -30.18
CA TRP A 59 7.68 8.52 -29.35
C TRP A 59 8.08 9.78 -30.12
N PHE A 60 7.32 10.86 -30.00
CA PHE A 60 7.58 12.07 -30.77
C PHE A 60 8.95 12.68 -30.41
N GLN A 61 9.43 12.48 -29.18
CA GLN A 61 10.80 12.87 -28.81
C GLN A 61 11.89 12.18 -29.65
N GLU A 62 11.66 10.94 -30.08
CA GLU A 62 12.63 10.15 -30.87
C GLU A 62 12.80 10.72 -32.28
N VAL A 63 11.81 11.49 -32.75
CA VAL A 63 11.83 12.18 -34.05
C VAL A 63 12.03 13.69 -33.92
N GLY A 64 12.47 14.16 -32.74
CA GLY A 64 12.93 15.53 -32.52
C GLY A 64 11.91 16.49 -31.89
N SER A 65 10.73 16.01 -31.47
CA SER A 65 9.82 16.83 -30.66
C SER A 65 10.40 17.06 -29.26
N THR A 66 10.24 18.25 -28.70
CA THR A 66 10.61 18.50 -27.30
C THR A 66 9.43 18.13 -26.40
N PRO A 67 9.55 17.14 -25.50
CA PRO A 67 8.50 16.81 -24.56
C PRO A 67 8.32 17.94 -23.53
N LEU A 68 7.11 18.07 -22.98
CA LEU A 68 6.89 18.92 -21.81
C LEU A 68 7.53 18.24 -20.60
N ASP A 69 8.45 18.91 -19.92
CA ASP A 69 9.23 18.35 -18.82
C ASP A 69 9.15 19.25 -17.58
N LEU A 70 8.66 18.68 -16.49
CA LEU A 70 8.30 19.41 -15.29
C LEU A 70 9.04 18.82 -14.08
N PRO A 71 9.77 19.63 -13.28
CA PRO A 71 10.21 19.19 -11.96
C PRO A 71 8.99 19.05 -11.05
N VAL A 72 8.86 17.91 -10.39
CA VAL A 72 7.75 17.62 -9.48
C VAL A 72 8.29 17.07 -8.17
N GLU A 73 7.84 17.67 -7.07
CA GLU A 73 8.06 17.13 -5.72
C GLU A 73 6.86 16.26 -5.34
N VAL A 74 7.08 14.95 -5.25
CA VAL A 74 6.08 14.00 -4.75
C VAL A 74 6.13 14.02 -3.24
N ARG A 75 5.06 14.48 -2.60
CA ARG A 75 4.97 14.54 -1.14
C ARG A 75 4.59 13.18 -0.55
N PRO A 76 4.93 12.93 0.73
CA PRO A 76 4.37 11.83 1.51
C PRO A 76 2.85 11.77 1.39
N ARG A 77 2.30 10.55 1.30
CA ARG A 77 0.85 10.37 1.18
C ARG A 77 0.13 10.65 2.50
N ILE A 78 0.76 10.36 3.63
CA ILE A 78 0.35 10.86 4.93
C ILE A 78 1.40 11.88 5.40
N ALA A 79 0.94 13.03 5.88
CA ALA A 79 1.82 14.07 6.42
C ALA A 79 2.13 13.88 7.92
N GLU A 80 1.26 13.15 8.61
CA GLU A 80 1.33 12.91 10.05
C GLU A 80 1.29 11.42 10.31
N ARG A 81 1.92 10.99 11.41
CA ARG A 81 2.14 9.57 11.72
C ARG A 81 1.21 9.09 12.83
N ARG A 82 -0.09 9.14 12.58
CA ARG A 82 -1.15 8.82 13.57
C ARG A 82 -1.90 7.57 13.18
N LEU A 83 -1.57 6.46 13.83
CA LEU A 83 -2.22 5.17 13.62
C LEU A 83 -3.21 4.87 14.73
N ARG A 84 -4.48 4.67 14.40
CA ARG A 84 -5.46 4.07 15.31
C ARG A 84 -5.55 2.58 15.06
N VAL A 85 -5.87 1.82 16.12
CA VAL A 85 -6.10 0.37 16.01
C VAL A 85 -7.51 0.02 16.43
N VAL A 86 -8.21 -0.73 15.58
CA VAL A 86 -9.50 -1.35 15.87
C VAL A 86 -9.27 -2.85 16.10
N VAL A 87 -9.55 -3.31 17.32
CA VAL A 87 -9.47 -4.73 17.68
C VAL A 87 -10.85 -5.35 17.56
N HIS A 88 -10.96 -6.37 16.72
CA HIS A 88 -12.18 -7.14 16.47
C HIS A 88 -12.27 -8.32 17.45
N GLY A 89 -13.37 -8.41 18.20
CA GLY A 89 -13.59 -9.44 19.21
C GLY A 89 -13.60 -8.88 20.63
N GLU A 90 -13.58 -9.77 21.62
CA GLU A 90 -13.53 -9.37 23.04
C GLU A 90 -12.14 -8.88 23.42
N SER A 91 -12.04 -7.95 24.39
CA SER A 91 -10.76 -7.48 24.93
C SER A 91 -9.83 -8.63 25.28
N ASP A 92 -8.55 -8.45 24.94
CA ASP A 92 -7.48 -9.43 25.15
C ASP A 92 -6.25 -8.71 25.70
N ALA A 93 -5.85 -9.06 26.93
CA ALA A 93 -4.76 -8.37 27.63
C ALA A 93 -3.40 -8.52 26.93
N GLN A 94 -3.20 -9.56 26.11
CA GLN A 94 -1.96 -9.74 25.36
C GLN A 94 -1.94 -8.82 24.13
N THR A 95 -3.07 -8.67 23.45
CA THR A 95 -3.24 -7.66 22.40
C THR A 95 -3.04 -6.26 22.96
N ASP A 96 -3.67 -5.92 24.07
CA ASP A 96 -3.54 -4.60 24.71
C ASP A 96 -2.07 -4.30 25.11
N ALA A 97 -1.37 -5.28 25.69
CA ALA A 97 0.04 -5.15 26.04
C ALA A 97 0.95 -4.99 24.80
N ALA A 98 0.67 -5.70 23.70
CA ALA A 98 1.41 -5.58 22.46
C ALA A 98 1.20 -4.21 21.79
N LEU A 99 -0.02 -3.65 21.89
CA LEU A 99 -0.33 -2.31 21.39
C LEU A 99 0.31 -1.20 22.23
N ALA A 100 0.36 -1.37 23.56
CA ALA A 100 1.05 -0.43 24.44
C ALA A 100 2.58 -0.39 24.22
N GLY A 101 3.16 -1.47 23.69
CA GLY A 101 4.60 -1.61 23.43
C GLY A 101 5.06 -1.23 22.02
N GLN A 102 4.21 -0.56 21.24
CA GLN A 102 4.53 -0.15 19.87
C GLN A 102 5.59 0.97 19.83
N GLU A 103 6.51 0.89 18.86
CA GLU A 103 7.53 1.91 18.60
C GLU A 103 6.90 3.25 18.22
N GLU A 104 5.85 3.23 17.40
CA GLU A 104 5.00 4.38 17.17
C GLU A 104 3.70 4.21 17.98
N GLN A 105 3.47 5.11 18.93
CA GLN A 105 2.32 5.01 19.81
C GLN A 105 1.01 5.17 19.03
N THR A 106 0.08 4.25 19.26
CA THR A 106 -1.24 4.30 18.66
C THR A 106 -2.09 5.41 19.27
N VAL A 107 -2.94 6.03 18.47
CA VAL A 107 -3.85 7.10 18.91
C VAL A 107 -5.29 6.61 19.08
N ALA A 108 -6.05 7.29 19.94
CA ALA A 108 -7.48 7.01 20.13
C ALA A 108 -8.37 7.76 19.12
N GLU A 109 -7.91 8.93 18.66
CA GLU A 109 -8.64 9.85 17.77
C GLU A 109 -7.68 10.61 16.88
N ASP A 110 -8.25 11.31 15.90
CA ASP A 110 -7.57 12.07 14.85
C ASP A 110 -6.51 11.24 14.08
N GLU A 111 -6.81 9.98 13.83
CA GLU A 111 -5.97 9.12 13.02
C GLU A 111 -5.91 9.53 11.54
N VAL A 112 -4.81 9.19 10.88
CA VAL A 112 -4.72 9.24 9.40
C VAL A 112 -4.82 7.85 8.78
N ALA A 113 -4.61 6.81 9.59
CA ALA A 113 -4.68 5.40 9.20
C ALA A 113 -5.33 4.58 10.32
N VAL A 114 -6.11 3.57 9.93
CA VAL A 114 -6.76 2.63 10.84
C VAL A 114 -6.23 1.23 10.56
N ALA A 115 -5.57 0.62 11.54
CA ALA A 115 -5.20 -0.78 11.50
C ALA A 115 -6.25 -1.66 12.19
N HIS A 116 -6.52 -2.81 11.58
CA HIS A 116 -7.49 -3.78 12.08
C HIS A 116 -6.78 -5.04 12.58
N LEU A 117 -7.03 -5.41 13.84
CA LEU A 117 -6.52 -6.64 14.44
C LEU A 117 -7.66 -7.51 14.94
N ALA A 118 -7.43 -8.80 15.15
CA ALA A 118 -8.33 -9.64 15.91
C ALA A 118 -7.87 -9.75 17.37
N ALA A 119 -8.79 -9.97 18.30
CA ALA A 119 -8.46 -10.28 19.69
C ALA A 119 -7.52 -11.50 19.77
N GLY A 120 -6.44 -11.39 20.54
CA GLY A 120 -5.37 -12.39 20.63
C GLY A 120 -4.26 -12.24 19.58
N ALA A 121 -4.35 -11.21 18.72
CA ALA A 121 -3.25 -10.79 17.86
C ALA A 121 -2.21 -10.00 18.68
N MET A 122 -0.94 -10.31 18.45
CA MET A 122 0.22 -9.72 19.12
C MET A 122 1.19 -9.21 18.05
N PRO A 123 1.01 -7.97 17.55
CA PRO A 123 1.97 -7.36 16.63
C PRO A 123 3.37 -7.24 17.25
N SER A 124 4.41 -7.33 16.44
CA SER A 124 5.79 -6.97 16.84
C SER A 124 5.87 -5.49 17.23
N SER A 125 6.90 -5.10 17.99
CA SER A 125 7.03 -3.73 18.49
C SER A 125 7.17 -2.69 17.36
N ASP A 126 7.77 -3.07 16.25
CA ASP A 126 7.99 -2.23 15.07
C ASP A 126 6.83 -2.21 14.06
N TRP A 127 5.77 -2.98 14.33
CA TRP A 127 4.63 -3.15 13.42
C TRP A 127 3.98 -1.81 13.03
N SER A 128 3.57 -1.01 14.02
CA SER A 128 2.98 0.33 13.81
C SER A 128 3.84 1.24 12.92
N ARG A 129 5.15 1.32 13.21
CA ARG A 129 6.11 2.12 12.45
C ARG A 129 6.20 1.64 11.00
N LEU A 130 6.30 0.33 10.77
CA LEU A 130 6.38 -0.25 9.42
C LEU A 130 5.13 0.03 8.58
N LEU A 131 3.93 0.01 9.18
CA LEU A 131 2.69 0.36 8.48
C LEU A 131 2.67 1.84 8.08
N LEU A 132 3.06 2.72 9.00
CA LEU A 132 3.12 4.15 8.75
C LEU A 132 4.19 4.51 7.70
N ASP A 133 5.36 3.87 7.74
CA ASP A 133 6.40 4.03 6.71
C ASP A 133 5.85 3.67 5.31
N ALA A 134 5.11 2.57 5.21
CA ALA A 134 4.49 2.17 3.95
C ALA A 134 3.37 3.13 3.50
N HIS A 135 2.57 3.65 4.42
CA HIS A 135 1.58 4.69 4.09
C HIS A 135 2.24 5.99 3.64
N GLU A 136 3.28 6.44 4.32
CA GLU A 136 4.06 7.63 3.98
C GLU A 136 4.63 7.54 2.57
N GLU A 137 5.15 6.35 2.22
CA GLU A 137 5.66 6.04 0.89
C GLU A 137 4.61 6.02 -0.22
N GLY A 138 3.32 5.93 0.12
CA GLY A 138 2.23 6.09 -0.84
C GLY A 138 1.23 4.95 -0.92
N TYR A 139 1.34 3.90 -0.10
CA TYR A 139 0.38 2.78 -0.14
C TYR A 139 -0.90 3.11 0.64
N ALA A 140 -2.06 2.81 0.05
CA ALA A 140 -3.35 3.07 0.69
C ALA A 140 -3.74 1.97 1.68
N ALA A 141 -3.35 0.73 1.38
CA ALA A 141 -3.54 -0.42 2.24
C ALA A 141 -2.20 -1.12 2.51
N VAL A 142 -1.97 -1.54 3.75
CA VAL A 142 -0.76 -2.25 4.16
C VAL A 142 -1.14 -3.41 5.06
N GLY A 143 -0.68 -4.62 4.74
CA GLY A 143 -0.89 -5.82 5.55
C GLY A 143 0.43 -6.46 5.93
N GLY A 144 0.42 -7.17 7.05
CA GLY A 144 1.59 -7.78 7.63
C GLY A 144 1.68 -9.29 7.41
N ALA A 145 2.81 -9.87 7.81
CA ALA A 145 2.94 -11.31 7.95
C ALA A 145 2.19 -11.79 9.21
N VAL A 146 1.71 -13.03 9.19
CA VAL A 146 1.01 -13.67 10.30
C VAL A 146 1.74 -14.94 10.72
N GLU A 147 2.13 -14.98 11.99
CA GLU A 147 2.72 -16.16 12.62
C GLU A 147 1.70 -16.85 13.52
N ILE A 148 1.33 -18.09 13.19
CA ILE A 148 0.38 -18.87 13.99
C ILE A 148 1.11 -19.59 15.13
N GLU A 149 0.82 -19.20 16.37
CA GLU A 149 1.38 -19.82 17.56
C GLU A 149 0.62 -21.12 17.94
N GLY A 150 1.35 -22.22 18.14
CA GLY A 150 0.76 -23.49 18.58
C GLY A 150 -0.12 -24.22 17.56
N GLY A 151 -0.25 -23.72 16.33
CA GLY A 151 -1.17 -24.25 15.33
C GLY A 151 -0.77 -25.62 14.75
N ALA A 152 -1.79 -26.41 14.41
CA ALA A 152 -1.63 -27.71 13.77
C ALA A 152 -1.01 -27.59 12.37
N ARG A 153 -0.44 -28.69 11.84
CA ARG A 153 0.22 -28.69 10.52
C ARG A 153 -0.69 -28.19 9.38
N GLY A 154 -2.00 -28.47 9.45
CA GLY A 154 -2.98 -28.00 8.48
C GLY A 154 -3.15 -26.48 8.48
N GLU A 155 -3.18 -25.86 9.67
CA GLU A 155 -3.31 -24.40 9.81
C GLU A 155 -2.07 -23.67 9.34
N ARG A 156 -0.88 -24.18 9.67
CA ARG A 156 0.38 -23.59 9.17
C ARG A 156 0.45 -23.61 7.64
N ARG A 157 -0.15 -24.62 7.00
CA ARG A 157 -0.29 -24.66 5.53
C ARG A 157 -1.33 -23.65 5.02
N ARG A 158 -2.45 -23.49 5.72
CA ARG A 158 -3.50 -22.51 5.38
C ARG A 158 -2.97 -21.08 5.40
N PHE A 159 -2.18 -20.73 6.42
CA PHE A 159 -1.59 -19.39 6.57
C PHE A 159 -0.20 -19.24 5.92
N ALA A 160 0.28 -20.25 5.20
CA ALA A 160 1.59 -20.21 4.54
C ALA A 160 1.81 -18.99 3.63
N PRO A 161 0.81 -18.47 2.89
CA PRO A 161 1.00 -17.27 2.07
C PRO A 161 1.39 -16.02 2.87
N TRP A 162 0.98 -15.92 4.14
CA TRP A 162 1.27 -14.79 5.03
C TRP A 162 2.43 -15.07 5.99
N ALA A 163 3.14 -16.19 5.83
CA ALA A 163 4.20 -16.56 6.78
C ALA A 163 5.31 -15.49 6.84
N PRO A 164 5.90 -15.24 8.02
CA PRO A 164 7.05 -14.34 8.15
C PRO A 164 8.26 -14.79 7.33
N GLY A 165 9.20 -13.85 7.10
CA GLY A 165 10.45 -14.12 6.40
C GLY A 165 10.47 -13.63 4.94
N GLY A 166 9.35 -13.08 4.45
CA GLY A 166 9.28 -12.32 3.21
C GLY A 166 9.63 -10.84 3.39
N GLY A 167 9.94 -10.15 2.29
CA GLY A 167 10.10 -8.71 2.26
C GLY A 167 8.80 -7.98 1.87
N ARG A 168 8.96 -6.82 1.24
CA ARG A 168 7.86 -6.04 0.69
C ARG A 168 7.36 -6.62 -0.62
N ASN A 169 6.06 -6.82 -0.75
CA ASN A 169 5.43 -7.31 -1.96
C ASN A 169 4.19 -6.45 -2.34
N PRO A 170 4.31 -5.54 -3.33
CA PRO A 170 3.18 -4.74 -3.82
C PRO A 170 2.28 -5.49 -4.82
N ARG A 171 2.62 -6.74 -5.16
CA ARG A 171 1.86 -7.65 -6.03
C ARG A 171 1.50 -8.92 -5.26
N PHE A 172 1.09 -8.76 -4.02
CA PHE A 172 0.70 -9.89 -3.19
C PHE A 172 -0.66 -10.41 -3.64
N ASP A 173 -0.72 -11.67 -4.06
CA ASP A 173 -1.89 -12.25 -4.73
C ASP A 173 -2.97 -12.78 -3.77
N HIS A 174 -2.88 -12.42 -2.48
CA HIS A 174 -3.83 -12.80 -1.44
C HIS A 174 -4.36 -11.57 -0.71
N PRO A 175 -5.54 -11.64 -0.07
CA PRO A 175 -6.02 -10.57 0.80
C PRO A 175 -4.99 -10.23 1.88
N LEU A 176 -4.81 -8.95 2.16
CA LEU A 176 -3.99 -8.49 3.28
C LEU A 176 -4.70 -8.85 4.59
N LEU A 177 -4.10 -9.69 5.42
CA LEU A 177 -4.61 -9.94 6.77
C LEU A 177 -4.14 -8.83 7.71
N PHE A 178 -5.00 -8.51 8.68
CA PHE A 178 -4.78 -7.44 9.64
C PHE A 178 -4.38 -6.10 8.98
N PRO A 179 -5.19 -5.60 8.03
CA PRO A 179 -4.79 -4.47 7.21
C PRO A 179 -4.80 -3.17 8.01
N SER A 180 -3.88 -2.28 7.64
CA SER A 180 -3.93 -0.85 7.91
C SER A 180 -4.38 -0.11 6.67
N LEU A 181 -5.39 0.72 6.83
CA LEU A 181 -6.15 1.34 5.76
C LEU A 181 -6.20 2.86 5.95
N LEU A 182 -5.99 3.59 4.86
CA LEU A 182 -6.31 5.01 4.79
C LEU A 182 -7.80 5.22 4.54
N GLU A 183 -8.27 6.46 4.74
CA GLU A 183 -9.65 6.87 4.53
C GLU A 183 -10.22 6.43 3.16
N GLY A 184 -11.48 5.98 3.16
CA GLY A 184 -12.21 5.54 1.98
C GLY A 184 -12.02 4.05 1.61
N LEU A 185 -11.19 3.32 2.36
CA LEU A 185 -11.08 1.86 2.24
C LEU A 185 -11.84 1.16 3.36
N GLU A 186 -12.50 0.07 3.00
CA GLU A 186 -13.34 -0.70 3.92
C GLU A 186 -12.69 -2.04 4.25
N VAL A 187 -12.78 -2.44 5.52
CA VAL A 187 -12.29 -3.73 5.99
C VAL A 187 -13.30 -4.84 5.64
N GLU A 188 -12.80 -5.96 5.17
CA GLU A 188 -13.56 -7.18 4.92
C GLU A 188 -13.09 -8.31 5.84
N THR A 189 -13.55 -9.54 5.59
CA THR A 189 -13.15 -10.71 6.37
C THR A 189 -12.61 -11.80 5.46
N HIS A 190 -11.44 -12.34 5.82
CA HIS A 190 -10.84 -13.51 5.20
C HIS A 190 -10.37 -14.47 6.29
N GLU A 191 -10.72 -15.75 6.21
CA GLU A 191 -10.40 -16.74 7.25
C GLU A 191 -10.86 -16.38 8.68
N ASN A 192 -12.00 -15.66 8.79
CA ASN A 192 -12.53 -15.08 10.03
C ASN A 192 -11.60 -14.04 10.68
N LEU A 193 -10.69 -13.45 9.91
CA LEU A 193 -9.81 -12.36 10.32
C LEU A 193 -10.12 -11.10 9.51
N PRO A 194 -9.90 -9.91 10.08
CA PRO A 194 -9.96 -8.65 9.33
C PRO A 194 -9.01 -8.70 8.15
N ALA A 195 -9.51 -8.35 6.97
CA ALA A 195 -8.76 -8.43 5.73
C ALA A 195 -9.06 -7.28 4.78
N PHE A 196 -8.24 -7.13 3.75
CA PHE A 196 -8.47 -6.20 2.65
C PHE A 196 -8.00 -6.79 1.32
N SER A 197 -8.88 -6.75 0.32
CA SER A 197 -8.57 -7.07 -1.07
C SER A 197 -8.81 -5.86 -1.94
N GLY A 198 -7.76 -5.35 -2.57
CA GLY A 198 -7.89 -4.17 -3.42
C GLY A 198 -6.58 -3.79 -4.09
N SER A 199 -6.68 -2.81 -4.97
CA SER A 199 -5.50 -2.18 -5.56
C SER A 199 -4.86 -1.19 -4.58
N ASP A 200 -3.64 -0.73 -4.89
CA ASP A 200 -2.91 0.20 -4.04
C ASP A 200 -2.58 -0.35 -2.64
N ALA A 201 -2.19 -1.63 -2.64
CA ALA A 201 -1.93 -2.43 -1.46
C ALA A 201 -0.45 -2.87 -1.39
N LEU A 202 0.03 -3.10 -0.17
CA LEU A 202 1.36 -3.64 0.11
C LEU A 202 1.27 -4.75 1.14
N PHE A 203 1.90 -5.89 0.85
CA PHE A 203 2.29 -6.84 1.89
C PHE A 203 3.68 -6.45 2.43
N GLU A 204 3.75 -6.09 3.70
CA GLU A 204 4.98 -5.78 4.44
C GLU A 204 5.33 -6.99 5.33
N GLY A 205 6.08 -7.94 4.77
CA GLY A 205 6.39 -9.22 5.45
C GLY A 205 7.22 -9.09 6.73
N ARG A 206 7.78 -7.91 7.01
CA ARG A 206 8.49 -7.60 8.26
C ARG A 206 7.54 -7.17 9.38
N ALA A 207 6.36 -6.65 9.06
CA ALA A 207 5.34 -6.27 10.03
C ALA A 207 4.64 -7.54 10.50
N VAL A 208 5.20 -8.23 11.49
CA VAL A 208 4.72 -9.55 11.93
C VAL A 208 3.65 -9.40 13.00
N VAL A 209 2.54 -10.11 12.82
CA VAL A 209 1.51 -10.32 13.84
C VAL A 209 1.53 -11.78 14.27
N ARG A 210 1.89 -12.03 15.53
CA ARG A 210 1.70 -13.34 16.15
C ARG A 210 0.24 -13.52 16.51
N LEU A 211 -0.37 -14.63 16.11
CA LEU A 211 -1.76 -14.93 16.41
C LEU A 211 -1.84 -16.22 17.21
N ARG A 212 -2.32 -16.09 18.44
CA ARG A 212 -2.61 -17.24 19.30
C ARG A 212 -4.06 -17.67 19.09
N GLN A 213 -4.28 -18.97 18.91
CA GLN A 213 -5.66 -19.49 18.85
C GLN A 213 -6.30 -19.44 20.24
N ARG A 214 -7.50 -18.86 20.33
CA ARG A 214 -8.41 -19.13 21.46
C ARG A 214 -8.85 -20.58 21.34
N SER A 215 -8.63 -21.37 22.39
CA SER A 215 -9.17 -22.74 22.46
C SER A 215 -10.70 -22.67 22.47
N GLY A 216 -11.31 -22.86 21.30
CA GLY A 216 -12.75 -23.01 21.17
C GLY A 216 -13.19 -24.30 21.84
N ARG A 217 -13.45 -24.27 23.15
CA ARG A 217 -14.29 -25.28 23.80
C ARG A 217 -15.72 -24.77 23.70
N PRO A 218 -16.64 -25.48 23.00
CA PRO A 218 -18.05 -25.15 23.11
C PRO A 218 -18.42 -25.26 24.59
N ARG A 219 -18.89 -24.17 25.18
CA ARG A 219 -19.64 -24.27 26.44
C ARG A 219 -20.94 -24.97 26.06
N GLY A 220 -21.01 -26.26 26.40
CA GLY A 220 -22.23 -27.06 26.32
C GLY A 220 -23.28 -26.61 27.33
#